data_AF-A0A1J5ULZ3-F1
#
_entry.id   AF-A0A1J5ULZ3-F1
#
_cell.length_a   1.000
_cell.length_b   1.000
_cell.length_c   1.000
_cell.angle_alpha   90.00
_cell.angle_beta   90.00
_cell.angle_gamma   90.00
#
_symmetry.space_group_name_H-M   'P 1'
#
loop_
_entity.id
_entity.type
_entity.pdbx_description
1 polymer ?
#
loop_
_entity_poly.entity_id
_entity_poly.type
_entity_poly.pdbx_seq_one_letter_code
_entity_poly.pdbx_strand_id
1 'polypeptide(L)'
;MNVNNFKTDQEIVAEIATRIRNLRLNDPAHQMSQSELAQRAGISRSTVARFEQKGEISLLPLIAILRVMGLLSNFDHLVPKEVVISPMQVSRMQAKKTSRQRVRK
;
A
#
# COMPACT_ATOMS: atom_id res chain seq x y z
N MET A 1 2.20 -10.51 -13.08
CA MET A 1 2.14 -11.67 -12.15
C MET A 1 1.30 -11.26 -10.95
N ASN A 2 1.01 -12.11 -9.95
CA ASN A 2 0.31 -11.71 -8.73
C ASN A 2 1.28 -11.54 -7.55
N VAL A 3 0.96 -10.63 -6.62
CA VAL A 3 1.63 -10.53 -5.31
C VAL A 3 1.03 -11.64 -4.44
N ASN A 4 1.88 -12.49 -3.84
CA ASN A 4 1.45 -13.59 -2.99
C ASN A 4 2.51 -13.89 -1.91
N ASN A 5 2.14 -14.68 -0.90
CA ASN A 5 3.00 -15.00 0.25
C ASN A 5 4.21 -15.89 -0.06
N PHE A 6 4.34 -16.40 -1.28
CA PHE A 6 5.46 -17.24 -1.69
C PHE A 6 6.61 -16.44 -2.33
N LYS A 7 6.41 -15.12 -2.52
CA LYS A 7 7.45 -14.21 -3.01
C LYS A 7 8.20 -13.58 -1.84
N THR A 8 9.50 -13.39 -2.04
CA THR A 8 10.34 -12.58 -1.15
C THR A 8 9.95 -11.11 -1.22
N ASP A 9 10.28 -10.35 -0.18
CA ASP A 9 10.01 -8.91 -0.12
C ASP A 9 10.61 -8.17 -1.33
N GLN A 10 11.81 -8.56 -1.76
CA GLN A 10 12.48 -7.97 -2.93
C GLN A 10 11.71 -8.25 -4.23
N GLU A 11 11.18 -9.45 -4.42
CA GLU A 11 10.36 -9.79 -5.59
C GLU A 11 9.03 -9.04 -5.59
N ILE A 12 8.42 -8.83 -4.42
CA ILE A 12 7.20 -8.03 -4.29
C ILE A 12 7.48 -6.57 -4.64
N VAL A 13 8.56 -6.00 -4.11
CA VAL A 13 9.00 -4.63 -4.39
C VAL A 13 9.30 -4.43 -5.88
N ALA A 14 10.01 -5.37 -6.51
CA ALA A 14 10.32 -5.32 -7.94
C ALA A 14 9.05 -5.42 -8.81
N GLU A 15 8.10 -6.28 -8.43
CA GLU A 15 6.80 -6.39 -9.10
C GLU A 15 6.01 -5.07 -9.00
N ILE A 16 5.94 -4.45 -7.83
CA ILE A 16 5.24 -3.17 -7.61
C ILE A 16 5.87 -2.05 -8.45
N ALA A 17 7.21 -1.93 -8.41
CA ALA A 17 7.94 -0.94 -9.20
C ALA A 17 7.70 -1.12 -10.71
N THR A 18 7.73 -2.37 -11.19
CA THR A 18 7.47 -2.71 -12.59
C THR A 18 6.04 -2.34 -13.00
N ARG A 19 5.04 -2.62 -12.16
CA ARG A 19 3.64 -2.26 -12.43
C ARG A 19 3.45 -0.76 -12.53
N ILE A 20 4.01 0.00 -11.58
CA ILE A 20 3.89 1.47 -11.60
C ILE A 20 4.61 2.06 -12.82
N ARG A 21 5.80 1.54 -13.17
CA ARG A 21 6.52 1.93 -14.39
C ARG A 21 5.69 1.65 -15.64
N ASN A 22 5.07 0.47 -15.73
CA ASN A 22 4.25 0.09 -16.87
C ASN A 22 2.99 0.95 -16.99
N LEU A 23 2.33 1.24 -15.86
CA LEU A 23 1.21 2.19 -15.83
C LEU A 23 1.64 3.57 -16.32
N ARG A 24 2.79 4.09 -15.87
CA ARG A 24 3.31 5.37 -16.34
C ARG A 24 3.61 5.39 -17.85
N LEU A 25 4.10 4.30 -18.42
CA LEU A 25 4.53 4.26 -19.83
C LEU A 25 3.39 3.91 -20.80
N ASN A 26 2.51 3.01 -20.40
CA ASN A 26 1.59 2.35 -21.31
C ASN A 26 0.13 2.80 -21.15
N ASP A 27 -0.20 3.45 -20.04
CA ASP A 27 -1.55 4.00 -19.84
C ASP A 27 -1.68 5.34 -20.58
N PRO A 28 -2.60 5.47 -21.56
CA PRO A 28 -2.82 6.73 -22.26
C PRO A 28 -3.17 7.90 -21.31
N ALA A 29 -3.79 7.63 -20.16
CA ALA A 29 -4.14 8.65 -19.17
C ALA A 29 -2.95 9.10 -18.30
N HIS A 30 -1.87 8.31 -18.26
CA HIS A 30 -0.72 8.53 -17.39
C HIS A 30 0.63 8.54 -18.10
N GLN A 31 0.63 8.59 -19.44
CA GLN A 31 1.84 8.72 -20.24
C GLN A 31 2.62 9.97 -19.86
N MET A 32 3.71 9.77 -19.13
CA MET A 32 4.61 10.83 -18.70
C MET A 32 6.02 10.27 -18.55
N SER A 33 7.03 11.08 -18.85
CA SER A 33 8.42 10.79 -18.54
C SER A 33 8.65 10.75 -17.03
N GLN A 34 9.78 10.17 -16.60
CA GLN A 34 10.18 10.20 -15.19
C GLN A 34 10.34 11.63 -14.67
N SER A 35 10.79 12.57 -15.53
CA SER A 35 10.96 13.98 -15.18
C SER A 35 9.61 14.67 -14.95
N GLU A 36 8.62 14.42 -15.81
CA GLU A 36 7.29 14.98 -15.65
C GLU A 36 6.58 14.42 -14.42
N LEU A 37 6.68 13.11 -14.16
CA LEU A 37 6.16 12.51 -12.94
C LEU A 37 6.81 13.15 -11.70
N ALA A 38 8.13 13.27 -11.70
CA ALA A 38 8.87 13.87 -10.59
C ALA A 38 8.45 15.32 -10.34
N GLN A 39 8.33 16.12 -11.39
CA GLN A 39 7.89 17.51 -11.31
C GLN A 39 6.48 17.63 -10.73
N ARG A 40 5.52 16.83 -11.24
CA ARG A 40 4.13 16.83 -10.74
C ARG A 40 4.03 16.34 -9.30
N ALA A 41 4.87 15.39 -8.91
CA ALA A 41 4.91 14.83 -7.55
C ALA A 41 5.72 15.67 -6.56
N GLY A 42 6.42 16.71 -7.03
CA GLY A 42 7.28 17.55 -6.18
C GLY A 42 8.47 16.81 -5.59
N ILE A 43 9.01 15.83 -6.31
CA ILE A 43 10.17 15.02 -5.90
C ILE A 43 11.28 15.06 -6.95
N SER A 44 12.45 14.53 -6.60
CA SER A 44 13.55 14.47 -7.56
C SER A 44 13.34 13.38 -8.63
N ARG A 45 13.81 13.63 -9.85
CA ARG A 45 13.80 12.63 -10.93
C ARG A 45 14.60 11.37 -10.56
N SER A 46 15.68 11.51 -9.78
CA SER A 46 16.48 10.38 -9.30
C SER A 46 15.71 9.51 -8.31
N THR A 47 14.81 10.08 -7.51
CA THR A 47 13.89 9.30 -6.66
C THR A 47 12.97 8.42 -7.50
N VAL A 48 12.35 8.97 -8.55
CA VAL A 48 11.50 8.20 -9.48
C VAL A 48 12.30 7.10 -10.17
N ALA A 49 13.49 7.43 -10.69
CA ALA A 49 14.34 6.46 -11.39
C ALA A 49 14.82 5.33 -10.46
N ARG A 50 15.23 5.65 -9.23
CA ARG A 50 15.63 4.65 -8.23
C ARG A 50 14.47 3.71 -7.92
N PHE A 51 13.28 4.26 -7.70
CA PHE A 51 12.09 3.46 -7.45
C PHE A 51 11.80 2.51 -8.61
N GLU A 52 11.77 3.00 -9.85
CA GLU A 52 11.45 2.16 -11.01
C GLU A 52 12.52 1.11 -11.35
N GLN A 53 13.77 1.32 -10.94
CA GLN A 53 14.88 0.40 -11.24
C GLN A 53 15.16 -0.60 -10.11
N LYS A 54 15.10 -0.14 -8.86
CA LYS A 54 15.49 -0.90 -7.66
C LYS A 54 14.32 -1.19 -6.73
N GLY A 55 13.18 -0.53 -6.94
CA GLY A 55 12.01 -0.59 -6.04
C GLY A 55 12.20 0.11 -4.70
N GLU A 56 13.36 0.74 -4.47
CA GLU A 56 13.66 1.47 -3.26
C GLU A 56 13.01 2.86 -3.28
N ILE A 57 12.11 3.12 -2.32
CA ILE A 57 11.49 4.42 -2.11
C ILE A 57 10.99 4.55 -0.67
N SER A 58 11.02 5.76 -0.11
CA SER A 58 10.35 6.04 1.16
C SER A 58 8.83 6.20 0.94
N LEU A 59 8.04 6.03 2.01
CA LEU A 59 6.57 6.05 1.90
C LEU A 59 6.02 7.40 1.41
N LEU A 60 6.58 8.53 1.85
CA LEU A 60 6.10 9.87 1.45
C LEU A 60 6.24 10.14 -0.07
N PRO A 61 7.43 9.94 -0.70
CA PRO A 61 7.54 10.03 -2.16
C PRO A 61 6.64 9.05 -2.92
N LEU A 62 6.42 7.84 -2.38
CA LEU A 62 5.51 6.87 -2.98
C LEU A 62 4.05 7.39 -2.98
N ILE A 63 3.59 7.96 -1.86
CA ILE A 63 2.29 8.60 -1.75
C ILE A 63 2.15 9.74 -2.78
N ALA A 64 3.20 10.55 -2.96
CA ALA A 64 3.20 11.64 -3.93
C ALA A 64 3.06 11.13 -5.38
N ILE A 65 3.82 10.09 -5.75
CA ILE A 65 3.71 9.43 -7.06
C ILE A 65 2.29 8.89 -7.28
N LEU A 66 1.77 8.12 -6.32
CA LEU A 66 0.45 7.50 -6.43
C LEU A 66 -0.67 8.53 -6.51
N ARG A 67 -0.52 9.70 -5.87
CA ARG A 67 -1.47 10.81 -5.97
C ARG A 67 -1.50 11.39 -7.39
N VAL A 68 -0.34 11.64 -8.00
CA VAL A 68 -0.25 12.15 -9.38
C VAL A 68 -0.84 11.15 -10.38
N MET A 69 -0.67 9.85 -10.12
CA MET A 69 -1.19 8.78 -10.95
C MET A 69 -2.65 8.40 -10.63
N GLY A 70 -3.33 9.09 -9.71
CA GLY A 70 -4.72 8.77 -9.35
C GLY A 70 -4.93 7.42 -8.64
N LEU A 71 -3.87 6.80 -8.11
CA LEU A 71 -3.87 5.47 -7.48
C LEU A 71 -3.94 5.52 -5.95
N LEU A 72 -4.05 6.71 -5.35
CA LEU A 72 -3.95 6.89 -3.89
C LEU A 72 -5.05 6.14 -3.12
N SER A 73 -6.26 6.02 -3.66
CA SER A 73 -7.38 5.30 -3.05
C SER A 73 -7.10 3.81 -2.80
N ASN A 74 -6.12 3.22 -3.50
CA ASN A 74 -5.74 1.83 -3.29
C ASN A 74 -5.14 1.58 -1.89
N PHE A 75 -4.67 2.62 -1.19
CA PHE A 75 -4.20 2.49 0.19
C PHE A 75 -5.29 2.07 1.18
N ASP A 76 -6.56 2.42 0.93
CA ASP A 76 -7.67 1.98 1.78
C ASP A 76 -7.81 0.44 1.77
N HIS A 77 -7.41 -0.21 0.68
CA HIS A 77 -7.40 -1.68 0.57
C HIS A 77 -6.11 -2.31 1.10
N LEU A 78 -5.01 -1.56 1.12
CA LEU A 78 -3.72 -2.02 1.66
C LEU A 78 -3.78 -2.17 3.18
N VAL A 79 -4.45 -1.23 3.86
CA VAL A 79 -4.64 -1.25 5.32
C VAL A 79 -6.13 -1.13 5.62
N PRO A 80 -6.86 -2.26 5.75
CA PRO A 80 -8.30 -2.23 5.96
C PRO A 80 -8.65 -1.54 7.29
N LYS A 81 -9.65 -0.65 7.25
CA LYS A 81 -10.14 0.11 8.42
C LYS A 81 -10.78 -0.78 9.48
N GLU A 82 -11.44 -1.84 9.05
CA GLU A 82 -12.17 -2.74 9.94
C GLU A 82 -11.47 -4.08 10.02
N VAL A 83 -11.11 -4.47 11.23
CA VAL A 83 -10.79 -5.86 11.53
C VAL A 83 -12.12 -6.61 11.46
N VAL A 84 -12.32 -7.44 10.43
CA VAL A 84 -13.50 -8.31 10.36
C VAL A 84 -13.38 -9.34 11.49
N ILE A 85 -14.07 -9.09 12.60
CA ILE A 85 -14.11 -9.99 13.74
C ILE A 85 -15.13 -11.09 13.42
N SER A 86 -14.71 -12.35 13.48
CA SER A 86 -15.64 -13.48 13.30
C SER A 86 -16.75 -13.44 14.36
N PRO A 87 -18.01 -13.80 14.04
CA PRO A 87 -19.10 -13.86 15.01
C PRO A 87 -18.74 -14.65 16.29
N MET A 88 -17.93 -15.71 16.16
CA MET A 88 -17.44 -16.49 17.30
C MET A 88 -16.51 -15.69 18.23
N GLN A 89 -15.66 -14.83 17.67
CA GLN A 89 -14.76 -13.97 18.43
C GLN A 89 -15.56 -12.86 19.15
N VAL A 90 -16.61 -12.32 18.53
CA VAL A 90 -17.54 -11.39 19.15
C VAL A 90 -18.20 -12.02 20.39
N SER A 91 -18.72 -13.25 20.28
CA SER A 91 -19.32 -13.99 21.40
C SER A 91 -18.32 -14.25 22.53
N ARG A 92 -17.07 -14.63 22.21
CA ARG A 92 -16.00 -14.83 23.21
C ARG A 92 -15.63 -13.54 23.94
N MET A 93 -15.59 -12.41 23.23
CA MET A 93 -15.31 -11.10 23.85
C MET A 93 -16.43 -10.66 24.80
N GLN A 94 -17.70 -10.95 24.47
CA GLN A 94 -18.83 -10.68 25.35
C GLN A 94 -18.81 -11.58 26.60
N ALA A 95 -18.57 -12.88 26.45
CA ALA A 95 -18.47 -13.83 27.57
C ALA A 95 -17.33 -13.49 28.55
N LYS A 96 -16.22 -12.94 28.06
CA LYS A 96 -15.07 -12.52 28.90
C LYS A 96 -15.32 -11.20 29.65
N LYS A 97 -16.25 -10.36 29.20
CA LYS A 97 -16.64 -9.11 29.89
C LYS A 97 -17.59 -9.38 31.06
N THR A 98 -18.43 -10.40 30.99
CA THR A 98 -19.40 -10.73 32.06
C THR A 98 -18.77 -11.49 33.23
N SER A 99 -17.62 -12.16 33.05
CA SER A 99 -16.95 -12.94 34.11
C SER A 99 -16.19 -12.11 35.15
N ARG A 100 -16.20 -10.77 35.08
CA ARG A 100 -15.70 -9.90 36.17
C ARG A 100 -16.75 -9.75 37.27
N GLN A 101 -17.24 -10.86 37.81
CA GLN A 101 -18.14 -10.84 38.96
C GLN A 101 -17.30 -10.53 40.21
N ARG A 102 -17.53 -9.36 40.81
CA ARG A 102 -16.89 -8.92 42.05
C ARG A 102 -17.15 -9.96 43.14
N VAL A 103 -16.09 -10.57 43.67
CA VAL A 103 -16.15 -11.29 44.94
C VAL A 103 -16.53 -10.25 46.02
N ARG A 104 -17.74 -10.34 46.56
CA ARG A 104 -18.12 -9.61 47.78
C ARG A 104 -17.53 -10.37 48.96
N LYS A 105 -16.84 -9.63 49.83
CA LYS A 105 -16.26 -10.07 51.11
C LYS A 105 -17.35 -10.08 52.19
#